data_AF-A0A2E0EP24-F1
#
_entry.id   AF-A0A2E0EP24-F1
#
_cell.length_a   1.000
_cell.length_b   1.000
_cell.length_c   1.000
_cell.angle_alpha   90.00
_cell.angle_beta   90.00
_cell.angle_gamma   90.00
#
_symmetry.space_group_name_H-M   'P 1'
#
loop_
_entity.id
_entity.type
_entity.pdbx_description
1 polymer ?
#
loop_
_entity_poly.entity_id
_entity_poly.type
_entity_poly.pdbx_seq_one_letter_code
_entity_poly.pdbx_strand_id
1 'polypeptide(L)'
;MYPQPVIFEAIPDTNLVLMPSLFQETMDLVCESHEYFQLHAVMDNDGMPHYIQSMMSAEMSRVTMRLTGIMAWLMARKSVLNGDLDPNLAAREYRLEGREYCLSDNPGVERV
;
A
#
# COMPACT_ATOMS: atom_id res chain seq x y z
N MET A 1 -29.49 -5.72 -21.72
CA MET A 1 -28.72 -6.62 -20.84
C MET A 1 -28.43 -5.84 -19.57
N TYR A 2 -29.22 -6.05 -18.52
CA TYR A 2 -29.04 -5.34 -17.25
C TYR A 2 -27.84 -5.94 -16.51
N PRO A 3 -26.95 -5.12 -15.93
CA PRO A 3 -25.84 -5.65 -15.14
C PRO A 3 -26.41 -6.35 -13.89
N GLN A 4 -25.90 -7.55 -13.63
CA GLN A 4 -26.25 -8.33 -12.44
C GLN A 4 -25.81 -7.57 -11.18
N PRO A 5 -26.60 -7.57 -10.09
CA PRO A 5 -26.18 -7.00 -8.82
C PRO A 5 -24.98 -7.80 -8.30
N VAL A 6 -23.87 -7.12 -8.07
CA VAL A 6 -22.72 -7.70 -7.37
C VAL A 6 -23.15 -7.90 -5.93
N ILE A 7 -23.37 -9.15 -5.53
CA ILE A 7 -23.67 -9.49 -4.14
C ILE A 7 -22.41 -9.14 -3.34
N PHE A 8 -22.47 -8.03 -2.59
CA PHE A 8 -21.53 -7.78 -1.52
C PHE A 8 -21.80 -8.82 -0.43
N GLU A 9 -21.02 -9.90 -0.42
CA GLU A 9 -20.85 -10.63 0.82
C GLU A 9 -20.37 -9.62 1.86
N ALA A 10 -21.20 -9.43 2.89
CA ALA A 10 -20.89 -8.56 4.01
C ALA A 10 -19.50 -8.96 4.52
N ILE A 11 -18.56 -8.01 4.43
CA ILE A 11 -17.24 -8.18 5.03
C ILE A 11 -17.53 -8.52 6.51
N PRO A 12 -17.09 -9.67 7.02
CA PRO A 12 -17.41 -10.05 8.39
C PRO A 12 -16.92 -8.95 9.33
N ASP A 13 -17.78 -8.56 10.28
CA ASP A 13 -17.61 -7.45 11.24
C ASP A 13 -16.26 -7.47 12.00
N THR A 14 -15.53 -8.58 11.93
CA THR A 14 -14.17 -8.75 12.46
C THR A 14 -13.18 -7.71 11.96
N ASN A 15 -13.34 -7.21 10.72
CA ASN A 15 -12.45 -6.17 10.17
C ASN A 15 -12.69 -4.78 10.80
N LEU A 16 -13.88 -4.50 11.34
CA LEU A 16 -14.15 -3.20 11.97
C LEU A 16 -13.35 -2.99 13.26
N VAL A 17 -13.13 -4.06 14.03
CA VAL A 17 -12.42 -3.97 15.32
C VAL A 17 -10.94 -3.66 15.11
N LEU A 18 -10.33 -4.20 14.06
CA LEU A 18 -8.90 -4.03 13.75
C LEU A 18 -8.61 -2.72 13.00
N MET A 19 -9.62 -2.09 12.39
CA MET A 19 -9.45 -0.93 11.52
C MET A 19 -8.76 0.27 12.19
N PRO A 20 -9.12 0.68 13.42
CA PRO A 20 -8.46 1.82 14.07
C PRO A 20 -6.97 1.58 14.34
N SER A 21 -6.60 0.38 14.81
CA SER A 21 -5.18 0.06 15.07
C SER A 21 -4.40 -0.07 13.77
N LEU A 22 -4.95 -0.76 12.77
CA LEU A 22 -4.31 -0.92 11.46
C LEU A 22 -4.11 0.42 10.74
N PHE A 23 -5.06 1.35 10.89
CA PHE A 23 -4.93 2.70 10.37
C PHE A 23 -3.74 3.43 10.99
N GLN A 24 -3.61 3.37 12.32
CA GLN A 24 -2.52 4.03 13.03
C GLN A 24 -1.18 3.37 12.70
N GLU A 25 -1.09 2.04 12.77
CA GLU A 25 0.12 1.28 12.42
C GLU A 25 0.59 1.56 10.98
N THR A 26 -0.34 1.64 10.02
CA THR A 26 0.01 1.98 8.64
C THR A 26 0.49 3.42 8.51
N MET A 27 -0.15 4.37 9.22
CA MET A 27 0.29 5.76 9.24
C MET A 27 1.70 5.89 9.83
N ASP A 28 1.96 5.19 10.93
CA ASP A 28 3.28 5.17 11.58
C ASP A 28 4.32 4.59 10.60
N LEU A 29 4.01 3.47 9.92
CA LEU A 29 4.89 2.87 8.92
C LEU A 29 5.17 3.78 7.72
N VAL A 30 4.18 4.57 7.27
CA VAL A 30 4.36 5.59 6.22
C VAL A 30 5.37 6.65 6.68
N CYS A 31 5.21 7.15 7.92
CA CYS A 31 6.11 8.14 8.50
C CYS A 31 7.53 7.59 8.68
N GLU A 32 7.67 6.40 9.28
CA GLU A 32 8.95 5.73 9.48
C GLU A 32 9.67 5.46 8.15
N SER A 33 8.95 5.02 7.12
CA SER A 33 9.52 4.80 5.79
C SER A 33 10.02 6.12 5.17
N HIS A 34 9.26 7.20 5.33
CA HIS A 34 9.66 8.53 4.86
C HIS A 34 10.92 9.04 5.57
N GLU A 35 10.97 8.92 6.89
CA GLU A 35 12.13 9.29 7.70
C GLU A 35 13.37 8.47 7.30
N TYR A 36 13.22 7.16 7.07
CA TYR A 36 14.30 6.32 6.56
C TYR A 36 14.82 6.81 5.21
N PHE A 37 13.93 7.11 4.25
CA PHE A 37 14.32 7.60 2.92
C PHE A 37 15.01 8.97 2.96
N GLN A 38 14.68 9.82 3.92
CA GLN A 38 15.32 11.14 4.05
C GLN A 38 16.68 11.08 4.76
N LEU A 39 16.75 10.34 5.86
CA LEU A 39 17.88 10.42 6.79
C LEU A 39 18.93 9.33 6.55
N HIS A 40 18.49 8.14 6.17
CA HIS A 40 19.34 6.94 6.19
C HIS A 40 19.67 6.44 4.78
N ALA A 41 18.72 6.54 3.84
CA ALA A 41 18.94 6.08 2.47
C ALA A 41 20.13 6.75 1.76
N VAL A 42 20.40 8.02 2.04
CA VAL A 42 21.55 8.73 1.45
C VAL A 42 22.88 8.20 2.02
N MET A 43 22.92 7.93 3.32
CA MET A 43 24.10 7.37 3.99
C MET A 43 24.35 5.92 3.59
N ASP A 44 23.28 5.12 3.50
CA ASP A 44 23.37 3.71 3.10
C ASP A 44 23.79 3.57 1.62
N ASN A 45 23.41 4.52 0.77
CA ASN A 45 23.81 4.52 -0.64
C ASN A 45 25.23 5.05 -0.88
N ASP A 46 25.85 5.70 0.12
CA ASP A 46 27.20 6.24 0.00
C ASP A 46 28.22 5.08 -0.05
N GLY A 47 29.01 5.04 -1.11
CA GLY A 47 29.94 3.93 -1.38
C GLY A 47 29.34 2.72 -2.13
N MET A 48 28.03 2.71 -2.45
CA MET A 48 27.43 1.67 -3.30
C MET A 48 27.67 1.93 -4.81
N PRO A 49 27.77 0.88 -5.65
CA PRO A 49 27.80 1.05 -7.11
C PRO A 49 26.51 1.72 -7.63
N HIS A 50 26.62 2.57 -8.67
CA HIS A 50 25.48 3.30 -9.25
C HIS A 50 24.28 2.43 -9.69
N TYR A 51 24.54 1.19 -10.12
CA TYR A 51 23.46 0.27 -10.50
C TYR A 51 22.63 -0.16 -9.28
N ILE A 52 23.28 -0.36 -8.11
CA ILE A 52 22.60 -0.66 -6.85
C ILE A 52 21.81 0.55 -6.37
N GLN A 53 22.38 1.76 -6.46
CA GLN A 53 21.67 3.00 -6.09
C GLN A 53 20.38 3.19 -6.90
N SER A 54 20.42 2.86 -8.19
CA SER A 54 19.25 2.91 -9.07
C SER A 54 18.19 1.87 -8.69
N MET A 55 18.61 0.65 -8.34
CA MET A 55 17.71 -0.38 -7.82
C MET A 55 17.07 0.03 -6.49
N MET A 56 17.85 0.58 -5.57
CA MET A 56 17.36 1.09 -4.29
C MET A 56 16.31 2.18 -4.48
N SER A 57 16.53 3.12 -5.41
CA SER A 57 15.56 4.17 -5.75
C SER A 57 14.24 3.60 -6.29
N ALA A 58 14.32 2.54 -7.10
CA ALA A 58 13.14 1.84 -7.60
C ALA A 58 12.37 1.15 -6.46
N GLU A 59 13.06 0.50 -5.53
CA GLU A 59 12.42 -0.15 -4.38
C GLU A 59 11.81 0.85 -3.40
N MET A 60 12.45 2.00 -3.14
CA MET A 60 11.84 3.08 -2.35
C MET A 60 10.54 3.58 -2.97
N SER A 61 10.53 3.74 -4.30
CA SER A 61 9.32 4.12 -5.04
C SER A 61 8.24 3.04 -4.94
N ARG A 62 8.62 1.75 -5.01
CA ARG A 62 7.71 0.62 -4.85
C ARG A 62 7.07 0.63 -3.47
N VAL A 63 7.86 0.78 -2.40
CA VAL A 63 7.37 0.87 -1.01
C VAL A 63 6.44 2.06 -0.84
N THR A 64 6.83 3.24 -1.33
CA THR A 64 6.02 4.46 -1.27
C THR A 64 4.65 4.28 -1.94
N MET A 65 4.63 3.72 -3.15
CA MET A 65 3.38 3.48 -3.89
C MET A 65 2.47 2.48 -3.15
N ARG A 66 3.05 1.44 -2.55
CA ARG A 66 2.32 0.41 -1.81
C ARG A 66 1.68 0.97 -0.56
N LEU A 67 2.46 1.66 0.28
CA LEU A 67 1.96 2.25 1.51
C LEU A 67 0.90 3.31 1.22
N THR A 68 1.09 4.12 0.18
CA THR A 68 0.08 5.11 -0.26
C THR A 68 -1.23 4.44 -0.68
N GLY A 69 -1.16 3.36 -1.46
CA GLY A 69 -2.36 2.60 -1.87
C GLY A 69 -3.10 1.96 -0.69
N ILE A 70 -2.36 1.38 0.26
CA ILE A 70 -2.93 0.82 1.50
C ILE A 70 -3.60 1.94 2.32
N MET A 71 -2.92 3.09 2.47
CA MET A 71 -3.45 4.22 3.21
C MET A 71 -4.73 4.80 2.57
N ALA A 72 -4.76 4.92 1.24
CA ALA A 72 -5.95 5.34 0.51
C ALA A 72 -7.12 4.37 0.72
N TRP A 73 -6.85 3.07 0.71
CA TRP A 73 -7.85 2.04 1.02
C TRP A 73 -8.37 2.17 2.46
N LEU A 74 -7.49 2.32 3.45
CA LEU A 74 -7.86 2.48 4.86
C LEU A 74 -8.70 3.74 5.10
N MET A 75 -8.34 4.87 4.47
CA MET A 75 -9.11 6.11 4.54
C MET A 75 -10.51 5.96 3.94
N ALA A 76 -10.63 5.28 2.80
CA ALA A 76 -11.93 5.00 2.19
C ALA A 76 -12.80 4.13 3.09
N ARG A 77 -12.23 3.09 3.74
CA ARG A 77 -12.96 2.25 4.71
C ARG A 77 -13.41 3.05 5.92
N LYS A 78 -12.55 3.90 6.49
CA LYS A 78 -12.90 4.81 7.57
C LYS A 78 -14.06 5.74 7.18
N SER A 79 -14.04 6.29 5.97
CA SER A 79 -15.09 7.17 5.45
C SER A 79 -16.43 6.44 5.27
N VAL A 80 -16.41 5.18 4.81
CA VAL A 80 -17.62 4.34 4.75
C VAL A 80 -18.19 4.10 6.15
N LEU A 81 -17.35 3.82 7.15
CA LEU A 81 -17.79 3.59 8.53
C LEU A 81 -18.43 4.83 9.16
N ASN A 82 -17.95 6.02 8.81
CA ASN A 82 -18.52 7.29 9.24
C ASN A 82 -19.82 7.65 8.49
N GLY A 83 -20.15 6.93 7.41
CA GLY A 83 -21.28 7.24 6.53
C GLY A 83 -21.00 8.34 5.50
N ASP A 84 -19.74 8.76 5.35
CA ASP A 84 -19.32 9.84 4.46
C ASP A 84 -19.10 9.37 3.01
N LEU A 85 -18.97 8.05 2.78
CA LEU A 85 -18.70 7.45 1.47
C LEU A 85 -19.60 6.23 1.23
N ASP A 86 -20.17 6.11 0.02
CA ASP A 86 -20.96 4.94 -0.38
C ASP A 86 -20.08 3.66 -0.40
N PRO A 87 -20.49 2.59 0.30
CA PRO A 87 -19.77 1.32 0.29
C PRO A 87 -19.50 0.75 -1.10
N ASN A 88 -20.44 0.92 -2.05
CA ASN A 88 -20.30 0.37 -3.40
C ASN A 88 -19.26 1.13 -4.20
N LEU A 89 -19.29 2.47 -4.13
CA LEU A 89 -18.26 3.32 -4.69
C LEU A 89 -16.89 3.00 -4.09
N ALA A 90 -16.80 2.86 -2.76
CA ALA A 90 -15.54 2.54 -2.08
C ALA A 90 -14.93 1.23 -2.56
N ALA A 91 -15.73 0.16 -2.74
CA ALA A 91 -15.18 -1.11 -3.24
C ALA A 91 -14.89 -1.12 -4.74
N ARG A 92 -15.40 -0.17 -5.53
CA ARG A 92 -15.08 -0.07 -6.95
C ARG A 92 -13.82 0.76 -7.18
N GLU A 93 -13.74 1.93 -6.57
CA GLU A 93 -12.70 2.94 -6.84
C GLU A 93 -11.47 2.80 -5.91
N TYR A 94 -11.67 2.28 -4.69
CA TYR A 94 -10.61 2.13 -3.69
C TYR A 94 -10.37 0.65 -3.38
N ARG A 95 -10.01 -0.12 -4.41
CA ARG A 95 -9.62 -1.53 -4.26
C ARG A 95 -8.14 -1.64 -3.85
N LEU A 96 -7.86 -2.59 -2.98
CA LEU A 96 -6.48 -2.95 -2.67
C LEU A 96 -5.96 -3.82 -3.83
N GLU A 97 -5.12 -3.23 -4.69
CA GLU A 97 -4.60 -3.87 -5.90
C GLU A 97 -3.08 -4.03 -5.87
N GLY A 98 -2.54 -4.75 -6.85
CA GLY A 98 -1.11 -4.81 -7.12
C GLY A 98 -0.36 -5.98 -6.49
N ARG A 99 -1.06 -7.11 -6.33
CA ARG A 99 -0.47 -8.42 -6.02
C ARG A 99 0.68 -8.76 -6.99
N GLU A 100 0.50 -8.43 -8.25
CA GLU A 100 1.44 -8.66 -9.35
C GLU A 100 2.77 -7.91 -9.20
N TYR A 101 2.80 -6.77 -8.51
CA TYR A 101 4.03 -6.02 -8.25
C TYR A 101 4.75 -6.44 -6.97
N CYS A 102 4.02 -7.11 -6.05
CA CYS A 102 4.62 -7.71 -4.85
C CYS A 102 5.32 -9.04 -5.16
N LEU A 103 4.91 -9.72 -6.23
CA LEU A 103 5.44 -11.02 -6.66
C LEU A 103 6.35 -10.93 -7.88
N SER A 104 6.55 -9.73 -8.44
CA SER A 104 7.50 -9.55 -9.55
C SER A 104 8.92 -9.79 -9.02
N ASP A 105 9.54 -10.90 -9.45
CA ASP A 105 10.94 -11.19 -9.18
C ASP A 105 11.81 -10.04 -9.71
N ASN A 106 12.80 -9.63 -8.92
CA ASN A 106 13.72 -8.58 -9.29
C ASN A 106 14.64 -9.14 -10.40
N PRO A 107 14.55 -8.66 -11.66
CA PRO A 107 15.27 -9.26 -12.78
C PRO A 107 16.81 -9.09 -12.70
N GLY A 108 17.32 -8.41 -11.66
CA GLY A 108 18.75 -8.18 -11.42
C GLY A 108 19.45 -9.18 -10.49
N VAL A 109 18.75 -10.17 -9.94
CA VAL A 109 19.39 -11.24 -9.14
C VAL A 109 19.50 -12.50 -10.01
N GLU A 110 20.51 -12.50 -10.88
CA GLU A 110 20.93 -13.73 -11.55
C GLU A 110 21.39 -14.71 -10.46
N ARG A 111 20.69 -15.85 -10.35
CA ARG A 111 21.06 -16.92 -9.42
C ARG A 111 22.38 -17.52 -9.90
N VAL A 112 23.47 -17.14 -9.23
CA VAL A 112 24.78 -17.81 -9.33
C VAL A 112 24.70 -19.19 -8.70
#